data_AF-A0A8S9WE80-F1
#
_entry.id   AF-A0A8S9WE80-F1
#
_cell.length_a   1.000
_cell.length_b   1.000
_cell.length_c   1.000
_cell.angle_alpha   90.00
_cell.angle_beta   90.00
_cell.angle_gamma   90.00
#
_symmetry.space_group_name_H-M   'P 1'
#
loop_
_entity.id
_entity.type
_entity.pdbx_description
1 polymer ?
#
loop_
_entity_poly.entity_id
_entity_poly.type
_entity_poly.pdbx_seq_one_letter_code
_entity_poly.pdbx_strand_id
1 'polypeptide(L)'
;MKRVILTVEGEVQRVGYRDDVERIARKLKLTGYVENHRPYDVRIVAEGEDEIIDRFIELIQIKRFPIDVENVEILFEEVKGEFEYFEIRRGKWQDEIGERLDTAGRLLYRNIELSERSVELGEESVSIGKKMLNKQDSMLDKQDSMLDKQDSMLDKQDSMLDKQDSMLDKQDETIAEIKGVREDLKSYMERRFEYIEQEIADIKAKIGVV
;
A
#
# COMPACT_ATOMS: atom_id res chain seq x y z
N MET A 1 -43.41 -13.22 -33.36
CA MET A 1 -42.32 -14.17 -33.67
C MET A 1 -41.67 -13.65 -34.92
N LYS A 2 -40.35 -13.53 -34.92
CA LYS A 2 -39.56 -13.03 -36.05
C LYS A 2 -38.39 -13.95 -36.33
N ARG A 3 -38.01 -14.04 -37.61
CA ARG A 3 -36.76 -14.66 -38.07
C ARG A 3 -35.78 -13.53 -38.32
N VAL A 4 -34.56 -13.68 -37.82
CA VAL A 4 -33.48 -12.74 -38.05
C VAL A 4 -32.29 -13.46 -38.66
N ILE A 5 -31.67 -12.82 -39.64
CA ILE A 5 -30.39 -13.20 -40.22
C ILE A 5 -29.41 -12.11 -39.80
N LEU A 6 -28.35 -12.52 -39.10
CA LEU A 6 -27.31 -11.64 -38.60
C LEU A 6 -26.01 -11.99 -39.31
N THR A 7 -25.33 -10.98 -39.85
CA THR A 7 -23.95 -11.09 -40.33
C THR A 7 -23.07 -10.35 -39.34
N VAL A 8 -22.20 -11.07 -38.65
CA VAL A 8 -21.32 -10.52 -37.62
C VAL A 8 -19.90 -10.42 -38.18
N GLU A 9 -19.35 -9.22 -38.14
CA GLU A 9 -18.00 -8.90 -38.61
C GLU A 9 -17.08 -8.56 -37.42
N GLY A 10 -15.78 -8.86 -37.58
CA GLY A 10 -14.74 -8.59 -36.59
C GLY A 10 -13.88 -9.83 -36.29
N GLU A 11 -13.24 -9.84 -35.11
CA GLU A 11 -12.48 -10.99 -34.60
C GLU A 11 -13.46 -12.01 -33.99
N VAL A 12 -14.23 -12.67 -34.86
CA VAL A 12 -15.33 -13.59 -34.48
C VAL A 12 -15.11 -15.02 -34.96
N GLN A 13 -14.15 -15.27 -35.85
CA GLN A 13 -13.78 -16.62 -36.26
C GLN A 13 -12.60 -17.17 -35.46
N ARG A 14 -12.57 -18.50 -35.27
CA ARG A 14 -11.46 -19.23 -34.59
C ARG A 14 -11.21 -18.83 -33.13
N VAL A 15 -12.09 -18.02 -32.54
CA VAL A 15 -12.00 -17.47 -31.16
C VAL A 15 -13.06 -18.01 -30.20
N GLY A 16 -13.89 -18.97 -30.65
CA GLY A 16 -14.96 -19.56 -29.84
C GLY A 16 -16.29 -18.80 -29.86
N TYR A 17 -16.43 -17.77 -30.69
CA TYR A 17 -17.66 -16.98 -30.80
C TYR A 17 -18.91 -17.80 -31.09
N ARG A 18 -18.83 -18.80 -32.00
CA ARG A 18 -19.95 -19.70 -32.33
C ARG A 18 -20.47 -20.45 -31.10
N ASP A 19 -19.56 -20.90 -30.23
CA ASP A 19 -19.90 -21.59 -28.98
C ASP A 19 -20.57 -20.63 -27.97
N ASP A 20 -20.15 -19.36 -27.92
CA ASP A 20 -20.83 -18.30 -27.16
C ASP A 20 -22.24 -18.02 -27.67
N VAL A 21 -22.39 -17.85 -28.97
CA VAL A 21 -23.67 -17.58 -29.63
C VAL A 21 -24.66 -18.72 -29.39
N GLU A 22 -24.24 -19.97 -29.59
CA GLU A 22 -25.09 -21.15 -29.30
C GLU A 22 -25.54 -21.17 -27.84
N ARG A 23 -24.62 -20.92 -26.90
CA ARG A 23 -24.93 -20.89 -25.47
C ARG A 23 -25.94 -19.79 -25.13
N ILE A 24 -25.83 -18.61 -25.72
CA ILE A 24 -26.78 -17.51 -25.52
C ILE A 24 -28.14 -17.89 -26.11
N ALA A 25 -28.17 -18.39 -27.36
CA ALA A 25 -29.39 -18.80 -28.03
C ALA A 25 -30.16 -19.87 -27.25
N ARG A 26 -29.45 -20.89 -26.73
CA ARG A 26 -30.03 -21.94 -25.88
C ARG A 26 -30.62 -21.40 -24.58
N LYS A 27 -29.94 -20.47 -23.91
CA LYS A 27 -30.46 -19.82 -22.68
C LYS A 27 -31.75 -19.04 -22.95
N LEU A 28 -31.83 -18.42 -24.12
CA LEU A 28 -32.99 -17.66 -24.57
C LEU A 28 -34.06 -18.53 -25.25
N LYS A 29 -33.84 -19.85 -25.35
CA LYS A 29 -34.72 -20.82 -26.02
C LYS A 29 -35.05 -20.45 -27.48
N LEU A 30 -34.08 -19.85 -28.17
CA LEU A 30 -34.17 -19.57 -29.60
C LEU A 30 -33.86 -20.84 -30.41
N THR A 31 -34.39 -20.91 -31.63
CA THR A 31 -34.05 -21.96 -32.61
C THR A 31 -33.34 -21.34 -33.81
N GLY A 32 -32.56 -22.14 -34.54
CA GLY A 32 -31.79 -21.65 -35.68
C GLY A 32 -30.39 -22.24 -35.75
N TYR A 33 -29.44 -21.49 -36.31
CA TYR A 33 -28.06 -21.97 -36.40
C TYR A 33 -27.05 -20.82 -36.48
N VAL A 34 -25.80 -21.15 -36.16
CA VAL A 34 -24.65 -20.29 -36.38
C VAL A 34 -23.60 -21.01 -37.23
N GLU A 35 -23.06 -20.32 -38.23
CA GLU A 35 -22.05 -20.85 -39.13
C GLU A 35 -20.98 -19.79 -39.46
N ASN A 36 -19.77 -20.25 -39.76
CA ASN A 36 -18.76 -19.36 -40.32
C ASN A 36 -19.14 -19.06 -41.77
N HIS A 37 -19.17 -17.79 -42.13
CA HIS A 37 -19.36 -17.32 -43.49
C HIS A 37 -18.04 -16.83 -44.08
N ARG A 38 -17.77 -17.15 -45.34
CA ARG A 38 -16.56 -16.64 -46.02
C ARG A 38 -16.80 -15.18 -46.43
N PRO A 39 -15.80 -14.29 -46.32
CA PRO A 39 -14.39 -14.56 -46.02
C PRO A 39 -14.07 -14.76 -44.53
N TYR A 40 -14.54 -13.88 -43.63
CA TYR A 40 -14.18 -13.92 -42.20
C TYR A 40 -15.36 -13.64 -41.25
N ASP A 41 -16.59 -13.66 -41.74
CA ASP A 41 -17.77 -13.27 -40.97
C ASP A 41 -18.44 -14.47 -40.31
N VAL A 42 -19.37 -14.22 -39.40
CA VAL A 42 -20.22 -15.26 -38.81
C VAL A 42 -21.65 -14.96 -39.17
N ARG A 43 -22.32 -15.95 -39.78
CA ARG A 43 -23.74 -15.86 -40.10
C ARG A 43 -24.55 -16.58 -39.03
N ILE A 44 -25.54 -15.89 -38.50
CA ILE A 44 -26.48 -16.42 -37.51
C ILE A 44 -27.88 -16.32 -38.10
N VAL A 45 -28.64 -17.41 -38.02
CA VAL A 45 -30.08 -17.39 -38.28
C VAL A 45 -30.75 -17.77 -36.98
N ALA A 46 -31.67 -16.93 -36.50
CA ALA A 46 -32.41 -17.19 -35.26
C ALA A 46 -33.90 -16.90 -35.46
N GLU A 47 -34.74 -17.78 -34.90
CA GLU A 47 -36.19 -17.64 -34.87
C GLU A 47 -36.66 -17.64 -33.41
N GLY A 48 -37.58 -16.73 -33.07
CA GLY A 48 -38.10 -16.61 -31.71
C GLY A 48 -39.09 -15.47 -31.51
N GLU A 49 -39.45 -15.22 -30.26
CA GLU A 49 -40.28 -14.08 -29.87
C GLU A 49 -39.51 -12.77 -30.06
N ASP A 50 -40.25 -11.70 -30.36
CA ASP A 50 -39.67 -10.46 -30.85
C ASP A 50 -38.74 -9.82 -29.80
N GLU A 51 -39.18 -9.79 -28.54
CA GLU A 51 -38.40 -9.29 -27.40
C GLU A 51 -37.14 -10.12 -27.12
N ILE A 52 -37.22 -11.44 -27.33
CA ILE A 52 -36.11 -12.36 -27.09
C ILE A 52 -35.03 -12.18 -28.15
N ILE A 53 -35.42 -11.97 -29.40
CA ILE A 53 -34.49 -11.72 -30.50
C ILE A 53 -33.77 -10.38 -30.32
N ASP A 54 -34.45 -9.32 -29.88
CA ASP A 54 -33.79 -8.04 -29.62
C ASP A 54 -32.73 -8.18 -28.52
N ARG A 55 -33.06 -8.91 -27.44
CA ARG A 55 -32.10 -9.24 -26.39
C ARG A 55 -30.94 -10.11 -26.89
N PHE A 56 -31.22 -11.03 -27.81
CA PHE A 56 -30.18 -11.88 -28.41
C PHE A 56 -29.17 -11.04 -29.19
N ILE A 57 -29.65 -10.09 -30.01
CA ILE A 57 -28.80 -9.19 -30.80
C ILE A 57 -27.87 -8.38 -29.89
N GLU A 58 -28.37 -7.87 -28.76
CA GLU A 58 -27.54 -7.17 -27.78
C GLU A 58 -26.47 -8.08 -27.16
N LEU A 59 -26.83 -9.30 -26.77
CA LEU A 59 -25.92 -10.22 -26.08
C LEU A 59 -24.81 -10.78 -26.97
N ILE A 60 -25.02 -10.84 -28.29
CA ILE A 60 -24.01 -11.33 -29.22
C ILE A 60 -22.97 -10.25 -29.59
N GLN A 61 -23.14 -8.99 -29.19
CA GLN A 61 -22.13 -7.93 -29.33
C GLN A 61 -21.03 -8.08 -28.27
N ILE A 62 -20.25 -9.16 -28.40
CA ILE A 62 -19.21 -9.51 -27.42
C ILE A 62 -17.93 -8.72 -27.71
N LYS A 63 -17.45 -7.97 -26.71
CA LYS A 63 -16.15 -7.29 -26.73
C LYS A 63 -15.27 -7.78 -25.59
N ARG A 64 -14.53 -8.87 -25.81
CA ARG A 64 -13.57 -9.43 -24.84
C ARG A 64 -12.49 -10.22 -25.57
N PHE A 65 -11.21 -9.95 -25.33
CA PHE A 65 -10.15 -10.75 -25.94
C PHE A 65 -10.34 -12.26 -25.67
N PRO A 66 -10.30 -13.15 -26.70
CA PRO A 66 -9.93 -12.89 -28.10
C PRO A 66 -11.08 -12.55 -29.07
N ILE A 67 -12.32 -12.39 -28.59
CA ILE A 67 -13.51 -12.05 -29.39
C ILE A 67 -13.71 -10.53 -29.45
N ASP A 68 -13.79 -9.96 -30.64
CA ASP A 68 -14.15 -8.55 -30.82
C ASP A 68 -15.15 -8.39 -31.96
N VAL A 69 -16.40 -8.11 -31.61
CA VAL A 69 -17.46 -7.82 -32.58
C VAL A 69 -17.39 -6.35 -32.97
N GLU A 70 -17.10 -6.10 -34.25
CA GLU A 70 -17.00 -4.75 -34.81
C GLU A 70 -18.34 -4.26 -35.35
N ASN A 71 -19.03 -5.11 -36.10
CA ASN A 71 -20.28 -4.78 -36.76
C ASN A 71 -21.24 -5.98 -36.78
N VAL A 72 -22.54 -5.69 -36.74
CA VAL A 72 -23.61 -6.70 -36.87
C VAL A 72 -24.64 -6.16 -37.85
N GLU A 73 -24.69 -6.74 -39.04
CA GLU A 73 -25.75 -6.47 -40.01
C GLU A 73 -26.99 -7.30 -39.65
N ILE A 74 -28.16 -6.67 -39.69
CA ILE A 74 -29.43 -7.27 -39.24
C ILE A 74 -30.42 -7.28 -40.39
N LEU A 75 -30.91 -8.46 -40.74
CA LEU A 75 -31.97 -8.65 -41.75
C LEU A 75 -33.12 -9.44 -41.12
N PHE A 76 -34.33 -8.87 -41.14
CA PHE A 76 -35.53 -9.54 -40.67
C PHE A 76 -36.25 -10.24 -41.82
N GLU A 77 -36.71 -11.46 -41.57
CA GLU A 77 -37.48 -12.28 -42.52
C GLU A 77 -38.76 -12.84 -41.87
N GLU A 78 -39.67 -13.33 -42.70
CA GLU A 78 -40.83 -14.10 -42.23
C GLU A 78 -40.40 -15.43 -41.62
N VAL A 79 -41.07 -15.83 -40.53
CA VAL A 79 -40.78 -17.07 -39.82
C VAL A 79 -41.14 -18.27 -40.69
N LYS A 80 -40.17 -19.16 -40.91
CA LYS A 80 -40.41 -20.39 -41.66
C LYS A 80 -40.66 -21.60 -40.76
N GLY A 81 -40.27 -21.53 -39.49
CA GLY A 81 -40.49 -22.60 -38.52
C GLY A 81 -39.66 -23.85 -38.84
N GLU A 82 -38.50 -23.67 -39.46
CA GLU A 82 -37.68 -24.76 -40.02
C GLU A 82 -36.75 -25.41 -38.99
N PHE A 83 -36.66 -24.86 -37.77
CA PHE A 83 -35.65 -25.25 -36.78
C PHE A 83 -36.30 -25.68 -35.46
N GLU A 84 -36.00 -26.91 -35.02
CA GLU A 84 -36.42 -27.43 -33.71
C GLU A 84 -35.45 -27.05 -32.58
N TYR A 85 -34.18 -26.83 -32.91
CA TYR A 85 -33.11 -26.50 -31.95
C TYR A 85 -32.13 -25.50 -32.55
N PHE A 86 -31.28 -24.92 -31.70
CA PHE A 86 -30.17 -24.08 -32.14
C PHE A 86 -28.88 -24.91 -32.25
N GLU A 87 -28.25 -24.90 -33.43
CA GLU A 87 -27.05 -25.70 -33.73
C GLU A 87 -25.88 -24.89 -34.29
N ILE A 88 -24.66 -25.41 -34.10
CA ILE A 88 -23.45 -24.88 -34.76
C ILE A 88 -23.21 -25.69 -36.03
N ARG A 89 -23.27 -25.03 -37.19
CA ARG A 89 -22.87 -25.65 -38.46
C ARG A 89 -21.37 -25.52 -38.65
N ARG A 90 -20.70 -26.67 -38.75
CA ARG A 90 -19.25 -26.79 -38.90
C ARG A 90 -18.91 -27.18 -40.33
N GLY A 91 -17.81 -26.62 -40.84
CA GLY A 91 -17.26 -26.97 -42.15
C GLY A 91 -16.44 -28.26 -42.10
N LYS A 92 -15.47 -28.40 -43.02
CA LYS A 92 -14.52 -29.51 -42.99
C LYS A 92 -13.69 -29.46 -41.72
N TRP A 93 -13.72 -30.55 -40.95
CA TRP A 93 -13.07 -30.67 -39.65
C TRP A 93 -11.55 -30.42 -39.67
N GLN A 94 -10.87 -30.81 -40.75
CA GLN A 94 -9.42 -30.65 -40.90
C GLN A 94 -9.00 -29.17 -40.96
N ASP A 95 -9.74 -28.36 -41.73
CA ASP A 95 -9.46 -26.94 -41.89
C ASP A 95 -9.78 -26.19 -40.58
N GLU A 96 -10.91 -26.50 -39.93
CA GLU A 96 -11.30 -25.85 -38.66
C GLU A 96 -10.31 -26.11 -37.50
N ILE A 97 -9.68 -27.28 -37.45
CA ILE A 97 -8.73 -27.62 -36.39
C ILE A 97 -7.39 -26.93 -36.57
N GLY A 98 -6.83 -26.94 -37.78
CA GLY A 98 -5.55 -26.26 -38.04
C GLY A 98 -5.62 -24.79 -37.65
N GLU A 99 -6.71 -24.15 -38.07
CA GLU A 99 -7.02 -22.76 -37.76
C GLU A 99 -7.17 -22.48 -36.25
N ARG A 100 -7.83 -23.37 -35.50
CA ARG A 100 -7.95 -23.25 -34.04
C ARG A 100 -6.62 -23.46 -33.32
N LEU A 101 -5.77 -24.37 -33.82
CA LEU A 101 -4.45 -24.62 -33.27
C LEU A 101 -3.51 -23.44 -33.48
N ASP A 102 -3.55 -22.80 -34.66
CA ASP A 102 -2.76 -21.59 -34.93
C ASP A 102 -3.14 -20.44 -33.99
N THR A 103 -4.45 -20.21 -33.79
CA THR A 103 -4.94 -19.20 -32.83
C THR A 103 -4.53 -19.56 -31.42
N ALA A 104 -4.66 -20.83 -31.00
CA ALA A 104 -4.23 -21.27 -29.68
C ALA A 104 -2.72 -21.05 -29.47
N GLY A 105 -1.90 -21.38 -30.48
CA GLY A 105 -0.45 -21.13 -30.44
C GLY A 105 -0.12 -19.65 -30.29
N ARG A 106 -0.80 -18.76 -31.03
CA ARG A 106 -0.62 -17.31 -30.91
C ARG A 106 -1.02 -16.78 -29.53
N LEU A 107 -2.13 -17.28 -28.97
CA LEU A 107 -2.59 -16.90 -27.63
C LEU A 107 -1.62 -17.36 -26.54
N LEU A 108 -1.09 -18.57 -26.68
CA LEU A 108 -0.09 -19.11 -25.75
C LEU A 108 1.21 -18.31 -25.81
N TYR A 109 1.71 -17.99 -27.02
CA TYR A 109 2.91 -17.17 -27.18
C TYR A 109 2.74 -15.78 -26.53
N ARG A 110 1.60 -15.12 -26.79
CA ARG A 110 1.27 -13.84 -26.15
C ARG A 110 1.21 -13.95 -24.63
N ASN A 111 0.67 -15.05 -24.09
CA ASN A 111 0.62 -15.27 -22.65
C ASN A 111 2.01 -15.46 -22.03
N ILE A 112 2.90 -16.18 -22.71
CA ILE A 112 4.30 -16.35 -22.30
C ILE A 112 5.01 -14.99 -22.29
N GLU A 113 4.88 -14.20 -23.37
CA GLU A 113 5.48 -12.85 -23.47
C GLU A 113 4.98 -11.92 -22.35
N LEU A 114 3.67 -11.92 -22.05
CA LEU A 114 3.11 -11.15 -20.94
C LEU A 114 3.62 -11.64 -19.58
N SER A 115 3.83 -12.95 -19.43
CA SER A 115 4.37 -13.53 -18.20
C SER A 115 5.83 -13.16 -17.99
N GLU A 116 6.65 -13.20 -19.04
CA GLU A 116 8.05 -12.75 -18.99
C GLU A 116 8.16 -11.29 -18.56
N ARG A 117 7.35 -10.40 -19.16
CA ARG A 117 7.30 -8.99 -18.76
C ARG A 117 6.84 -8.80 -17.31
N SER A 118 5.93 -9.65 -16.84
CA SER A 118 5.47 -9.61 -15.44
C SER A 118 6.58 -10.04 -14.48
N VAL A 119 7.39 -11.02 -14.86
CA VAL A 119 8.57 -11.45 -14.09
C VAL A 119 9.61 -10.34 -14.02
N GLU A 120 9.94 -9.70 -15.15
CA GLU A 120 10.90 -8.57 -15.18
C GLU A 120 10.48 -7.43 -14.25
N LEU A 121 9.22 -7.01 -14.30
CA LEU A 121 8.67 -5.99 -13.39
C LEU A 121 8.72 -6.45 -11.92
N GLY A 122 8.52 -7.74 -11.67
CA GLY A 122 8.67 -8.34 -10.35
C GLY A 122 10.11 -8.26 -9.83
N GLU A 123 11.09 -8.58 -10.68
CA GLU A 123 12.52 -8.51 -10.34
C GLU A 123 12.96 -7.06 -10.04
N GLU A 124 12.49 -6.09 -10.83
CA GLU A 124 12.75 -4.67 -10.59
C GLU A 124 12.16 -4.22 -9.23
N SER A 125 10.92 -4.62 -8.95
CA SER A 125 10.25 -4.33 -7.67
C SER A 125 11.02 -4.90 -6.48
N VAL A 126 11.50 -6.15 -6.60
CA VAL A 126 12.33 -6.79 -5.57
C VAL A 126 13.67 -6.06 -5.40
N SER A 127 14.31 -5.62 -6.49
CA SER A 127 15.55 -4.85 -6.44
C SER A 127 15.38 -3.52 -5.72
N ILE A 128 14.29 -2.81 -5.99
CA ILE A 128 13.92 -1.58 -5.28
C ILE A 128 13.67 -1.87 -3.80
N GLY A 129 12.93 -2.94 -3.49
CA GLY A 129 12.69 -3.39 -2.11
C GLY A 129 13.98 -3.65 -1.35
N LYS A 130 14.95 -4.35 -1.93
CA LYS A 130 16.27 -4.58 -1.33
C LYS A 130 17.03 -3.29 -1.06
N LYS A 131 17.01 -2.33 -1.99
CA LYS A 131 17.64 -1.01 -1.78
C LYS A 131 17.00 -0.24 -0.62
N MET A 132 15.68 -0.33 -0.48
CA MET A 132 14.94 0.30 0.61
C MET A 132 15.28 -0.31 1.97
N LEU A 133 15.37 -1.65 2.04
CA LEU A 133 15.80 -2.36 3.25
C LEU A 133 17.21 -1.95 3.67
N ASN A 134 18.18 -1.96 2.75
CA ASN A 134 19.54 -1.51 3.05
C ASN A 134 19.59 -0.06 3.58
N LYS A 135 18.70 0.80 3.08
CA LYS A 135 18.60 2.20 3.54
C LYS A 135 17.96 2.31 4.93
N GLN A 136 17.01 1.42 5.25
CA GLN A 136 16.45 1.30 6.59
C GLN A 136 17.50 0.80 7.58
N ASP A 137 18.28 -0.22 7.23
CA ASP A 137 19.37 -0.73 8.08
C ASP A 137 20.38 0.38 8.41
N SER A 138 20.83 1.13 7.39
CA SER A 138 21.72 2.29 7.60
C SER A 138 21.09 3.42 8.44
N MET A 139 19.76 3.53 8.47
CA MET A 139 19.05 4.49 9.32
C MET A 139 18.98 4.00 10.76
N LEU A 140 18.76 2.70 10.98
CA LEU A 140 18.78 2.08 12.30
C LEU A 140 20.16 2.21 12.94
N ASP A 141 21.24 1.92 12.21
CA ASP A 141 22.62 2.09 12.69
C ASP A 141 22.91 3.53 13.18
N LYS A 142 22.33 4.52 12.47
CA LYS A 142 22.45 5.94 12.83
C LYS A 142 21.63 6.30 14.06
N GLN A 143 20.47 5.67 14.24
CA GLN A 143 19.65 5.85 15.43
C GLN A 143 20.35 5.26 16.66
N ASP A 144 20.90 4.05 16.55
CA ASP A 144 21.69 3.42 17.62
C ASP A 144 22.88 4.30 18.01
N SER A 145 23.64 4.78 17.02
CA SER A 145 24.75 5.73 17.25
C SER A 145 24.31 7.06 17.90
N MET A 146 23.05 7.46 17.75
CA MET A 146 22.50 8.67 18.37
C MET A 146 22.07 8.39 19.81
N LEU A 147 21.50 7.22 20.08
CA LEU A 147 21.16 6.76 21.43
C LEU A 147 22.42 6.64 22.28
N ASP A 148 23.48 6.01 21.77
CA ASP A 148 24.77 5.90 22.49
C ASP A 148 25.35 7.28 22.90
N LYS A 149 25.17 8.28 22.03
CA LYS A 149 25.59 9.66 22.30
C LYS A 149 24.70 10.34 23.33
N GLN A 150 23.40 10.04 23.35
CA GLN A 150 22.49 10.55 24.36
C GLN A 150 22.82 9.93 25.72
N ASP A 151 23.06 8.62 25.81
CA ASP A 151 23.49 7.95 27.04
C ASP A 151 24.80 8.56 27.58
N SER A 152 25.80 8.74 26.70
CA SER A 152 27.05 9.41 27.07
C SER A 152 26.86 10.87 27.54
N MET A 153 25.80 11.54 27.13
CA MET A 153 25.48 12.90 27.56
C MET A 153 24.78 12.90 28.92
N LEU A 154 23.89 11.92 29.16
CA LEU A 154 23.25 11.72 30.45
C LEU A 154 24.29 11.39 31.53
N ASP A 155 25.23 10.47 31.25
CA ASP A 155 26.32 10.15 32.19
C ASP A 155 27.16 11.38 32.60
N LYS A 156 27.38 12.28 31.64
CA LYS A 156 28.09 13.54 31.89
C LYS A 156 27.26 14.53 32.70
N GLN A 157 25.95 14.56 32.50
CA GLN A 157 25.04 15.38 33.30
C GLN A 157 25.00 14.87 34.74
N ASP A 158 24.88 13.56 34.94
CA ASP A 158 24.91 12.94 36.27
C ASP A 158 26.23 13.26 37.00
N SER A 159 27.36 13.09 36.33
CA SER A 159 28.68 13.46 36.87
C SER A 159 28.82 14.95 37.22
N MET A 160 28.04 15.82 36.55
CA MET A 160 28.03 17.26 36.80
C MET A 160 27.16 17.59 38.01
N LEU A 161 26.02 16.92 38.16
CA LEU A 161 25.16 17.00 39.34
C LEU A 161 25.89 16.55 40.60
N ASP A 162 26.59 15.42 40.56
CA ASP A 162 27.39 14.93 41.70
C ASP A 162 28.45 15.96 42.16
N LYS A 163 29.07 16.66 41.20
CA LYS A 163 30.04 17.73 41.49
C LYS A 163 29.37 18.97 42.06
N GLN A 164 28.17 19.30 41.63
CA GLN A 164 27.39 20.40 42.19
C GLN A 164 26.98 20.08 43.63
N ASP A 165 26.50 18.87 43.91
CA ASP A 165 26.16 18.42 45.26
C ASP A 165 27.40 18.47 46.18
N SER A 166 28.54 17.93 45.72
CA SER A 166 29.80 18.02 46.48
C SER A 166 30.27 19.45 46.73
N MET A 167 29.91 20.40 45.86
CA MET A 167 30.25 21.81 46.02
C MET A 167 29.30 22.49 47.02
N LEU A 168 28.02 22.12 47.02
CA LEU A 168 27.04 22.59 47.99
C LEU A 168 27.42 22.12 49.41
N ASP A 169 27.80 20.85 49.57
CA ASP A 169 28.25 20.32 50.86
C ASP A 169 29.44 21.11 51.43
N LYS A 170 30.43 21.43 50.57
CA LYS A 170 31.57 22.27 50.97
C LYS A 170 31.15 23.70 51.30
N GLN A 171 30.21 24.27 50.56
CA GLN A 171 29.67 25.59 50.88
C GLN A 171 28.99 25.58 52.26
N ASP A 172 28.20 24.57 52.57
CA ASP A 172 27.57 24.42 53.88
C ASP A 172 28.59 24.28 55.02
N GLU A 173 29.68 23.52 54.81
CA GLU A 173 30.80 23.42 55.77
C GLU A 173 31.47 24.78 55.99
N THR A 174 31.81 25.50 54.93
CA THR A 174 32.40 26.85 55.06
C THR A 174 31.46 27.84 55.76
N ILE A 175 30.16 27.76 55.50
CA ILE A 175 29.16 28.60 56.18
C ILE A 175 29.11 28.25 57.68
N ALA A 176 29.18 26.97 58.03
CA ALA A 176 29.22 26.51 59.41
C ALA A 176 30.47 27.03 60.14
N GLU A 177 31.65 26.95 59.53
CA GLU A 177 32.89 27.51 60.09
C GLU A 177 32.79 29.03 60.29
N ILE A 178 32.30 29.77 59.30
CA ILE A 178 32.11 31.22 59.41
C ILE A 178 31.15 31.57 60.57
N LYS A 179 30.04 30.82 60.71
CA LYS A 179 29.12 30.99 61.84
C LYS A 179 29.82 30.71 63.17
N GLY A 180 30.62 29.66 63.27
CA GLY A 180 31.40 29.32 64.45
C GLY A 180 32.40 30.43 64.84
N VAL A 181 33.22 30.89 63.88
CA VAL A 181 34.15 32.00 64.10
C VAL A 181 33.42 33.27 64.55
N ARG A 182 32.24 33.54 63.98
CA ARG A 182 31.42 34.70 64.38
C ARG A 182 30.92 34.56 65.83
N GLU A 183 30.52 33.36 66.26
CA GLU A 183 30.11 33.10 67.64
C GLU A 183 31.28 33.19 68.63
N ASP A 184 32.44 32.67 68.27
CA ASP A 184 33.66 32.77 69.06
C ASP A 184 34.11 34.23 69.23
N LEU A 185 34.10 35.00 68.14
CA LEU A 185 34.42 36.43 68.17
C LEU A 185 33.44 37.20 69.06
N LYS A 186 32.13 36.91 68.94
CA LYS A 186 31.10 37.50 69.79
C LYS A 186 31.38 37.22 71.27
N SER A 187 31.64 35.96 71.61
CA SER A 187 31.96 35.52 72.97
C SER A 187 33.23 36.17 73.51
N TYR A 188 34.26 36.31 72.67
CA TYR A 188 35.50 36.99 73.03
C TYR A 188 35.27 38.48 73.34
N MET A 189 34.52 39.16 72.48
CA MET A 189 34.18 40.57 72.65
C MET A 189 33.36 40.80 73.91
N GLU A 190 32.35 39.96 74.19
CA GLU A 190 31.55 40.02 75.42
C GLU A 190 32.42 39.89 76.67
N ARG A 191 33.31 38.88 76.75
CA ARG A 191 34.24 38.74 77.88
C ARG A 191 35.20 39.93 78.01
N ARG A 192 35.69 40.46 76.89
CA ARG A 192 36.63 41.59 76.90
C ARG A 192 35.94 42.88 77.33
N PHE A 193 34.69 43.08 76.95
CA PHE A 193 33.88 44.20 77.44
C PHE A 193 33.60 44.06 78.93
N GLU A 194 33.21 42.88 79.43
CA GLU A 194 33.04 42.65 80.88
C GLU A 194 34.32 42.97 81.66
N TYR A 195 35.48 42.53 81.17
CA TYR A 195 36.77 42.83 81.80
C TYR A 195 37.06 44.35 81.83
N ILE A 196 36.84 45.05 80.71
CA ILE A 196 37.04 46.50 80.64
C ILE A 196 36.04 47.23 81.54
N GLU A 197 34.78 46.81 81.58
CA GLU A 197 33.76 47.37 82.46
C GLU A 197 34.14 47.21 83.93
N GLN A 198 34.68 46.05 84.33
CA GLN A 198 35.21 45.82 85.68
C GLN A 198 36.42 46.72 85.97
N GLU A 199 37.41 46.80 85.08
CA GLU A 199 38.56 47.70 85.29
C GLU A 199 38.13 49.16 85.42
N ILE A 200 37.19 49.61 84.60
CA ILE A 200 36.62 50.97 84.69
C ILE A 200 35.90 51.17 86.03
N ALA A 201 35.12 50.18 86.48
CA ALA A 201 34.44 50.23 87.78
C ALA A 201 35.45 50.35 88.95
N ASP A 202 36.52 49.56 88.92
CA ASP A 202 37.59 49.60 89.92
C ASP A 202 38.33 50.94 89.92
N ILE A 203 38.60 51.50 88.74
CA ILE A 203 39.20 52.83 88.59
C ILE A 203 38.27 53.90 89.14
N LYS A 204 36.98 53.87 88.79
CA LYS A 204 35.96 54.82 89.30
C LYS A 204 35.85 54.76 90.82
N ALA A 205 35.86 53.56 91.41
CA ALA A 205 35.86 53.35 92.86
C ALA A 205 37.08 53.97 93.54
N LYS A 206 38.28 53.83 92.95
CA LYS A 206 39.52 54.41 93.50
C LYS A 206 39.59 55.93 93.42
N ILE A 207 38.93 56.55 92.44
CA ILE A 207 38.94 58.01 92.25
C ILE A 207 37.79 58.68 93.02
N GLY A 208 36.92 57.90 93.69
CA GLY A 208 35.80 58.43 94.47
C GLY A 208 34.64 58.96 93.62
N VAL A 209 34.58 58.54 92.35
CA VAL A 209 33.52 58.88 91.41
C VAL A 209 32.58 57.69 91.35
N VAL A 210 31.67 57.60 92.32
CA VAL A 210 30.52 56.68 92.27
C VAL A 210 29.33 57.43 91.71
#